data_AF-A0AAN4L639-F1
#
_entry.id   AF-A0AAN4L639-F1
#
_cell.length_a   1.000
_cell.length_b   1.000
_cell.length_c   1.000
_cell.angle_alpha   90.00
_cell.angle_beta   90.00
_cell.angle_gamma   90.00
#
_symmetry.space_group_name_H-M   'P 1'
#
loop_
_entity.id
_entity.type
_entity.pdbx_description
1 polymer ?
#
loop_
_entity_poly.entity_id
_entity_poly.type
_entity_poly.pdbx_seq_one_letter_code
_entity_poly.pdbx_strand_id
1 'polypeptide(L)'
;MNRRQRRKFIPSTWIIATKQTDGRAYYTLYAIDWKRGGRLSWEGWNQLEDMLQFHIPIKRKAGGRKSSSQPAAKIAKRALHLHLNEAQFEQLEQLFYQPFSKKRWRMFIQMNRNL
;
A
#
# COMPACT_ATOMS: atom_id res chain seq x y z
N MET A 1 18.91 6.65 -15.00
CA MET A 1 17.55 6.14 -15.29
C MET A 1 16.83 7.08 -16.24
N ASN A 2 16.41 6.61 -17.42
CA ASN A 2 15.70 7.41 -18.44
C ASN A 2 14.36 7.98 -17.90
N ARG A 3 13.97 9.18 -18.37
CA ARG A 3 12.71 9.90 -18.03
C ARG A 3 11.45 9.01 -18.11
N ARG A 4 11.34 8.14 -19.11
CA ARG A 4 10.20 7.20 -19.25
C ARG A 4 10.15 6.16 -18.12
N GLN A 5 11.30 5.72 -17.63
CA GLN A 5 11.38 4.80 -16.50
C GLN A 5 11.10 5.49 -15.16
N ARG A 6 11.41 6.79 -15.02
CA ARG A 6 11.07 7.60 -13.82
C ARG A 6 9.56 7.79 -13.65
N ARG A 7 8.79 7.83 -14.76
CA ARG A 7 7.33 7.96 -14.75
C ARG A 7 6.56 6.66 -14.48
N LYS A 8 7.24 5.52 -14.33
CA LYS A 8 6.58 4.24 -14.00
C LYS A 8 6.32 4.16 -12.50
N PHE A 9 5.21 3.54 -12.13
CA PHE A 9 5.01 3.02 -10.78
C PHE A 9 5.07 1.48 -10.86
N ILE A 10 6.02 0.88 -10.14
CA ILE A 10 6.17 -0.57 -10.08
C ILE A 10 6.18 -0.96 -8.60
N PRO A 11 5.04 -1.42 -8.05
CA PRO A 11 4.97 -1.87 -6.66
C PRO A 11 6.02 -2.94 -6.40
N SER A 12 6.88 -2.69 -5.43
CA SER A 12 7.85 -3.65 -4.89
C SER A 12 7.41 -4.21 -3.53
N THR A 13 6.52 -3.50 -2.84
CA THR A 13 5.95 -3.93 -1.56
C THR A 13 4.47 -3.54 -1.53
N TRP A 14 3.66 -4.44 -0.98
CA TRP A 14 2.25 -4.22 -0.69
C TRP A 14 2.05 -4.29 0.81
N ILE A 15 1.18 -3.44 1.35
CA ILE A 15 0.90 -3.37 2.79
C ILE A 15 -0.60 -3.29 2.97
N ILE A 16 -1.18 -4.24 3.70
CA ILE A 16 -2.54 -4.13 4.21
C ILE A 16 -2.43 -3.57 5.63
N ALA A 17 -2.90 -2.34 5.83
CA ALA A 17 -2.98 -1.72 7.14
C ALA A 17 -4.41 -1.87 7.66
N THR A 18 -4.55 -2.39 8.88
CA THR A 18 -5.82 -2.47 9.59
C THR A 18 -5.76 -1.47 10.73
N LYS A 19 -6.57 -0.41 10.69
CA LYS A 19 -6.82 0.46 11.85
C LYS A 19 -7.76 -0.29 12.79
N GLN A 20 -7.26 -0.66 13.96
CA GLN A 20 -8.06 -1.18 15.05
C GLN A 20 -8.61 0.01 15.83
N THR A 21 -9.92 0.21 15.75
CA THR A 21 -10.67 1.14 16.60
C THR A 21 -11.60 0.34 17.50
N ASP A 22 -12.06 0.93 18.62
CA ASP A 22 -12.96 0.25 19.56
C ASP A 22 -14.23 -0.23 18.84
N GLY A 23 -14.27 -1.54 18.56
CA GLY A 23 -15.38 -2.24 17.92
C GLY A 23 -15.43 -2.23 16.39
N ARG A 24 -14.50 -1.56 15.68
CA ARG A 24 -14.49 -1.53 14.20
C ARG A 24 -13.08 -1.62 13.62
N ALA A 25 -12.94 -2.38 12.55
CA ALA A 25 -11.73 -2.44 11.74
C ALA A 25 -11.91 -1.57 10.49
N TYR A 26 -10.87 -0.83 10.14
CA TYR A 26 -10.78 -0.13 8.86
C TYR A 26 -9.55 -0.60 8.09
N TYR A 27 -9.75 -1.04 6.87
CA TYR A 27 -8.72 -1.64 6.03
C TYR A 27 -8.28 -0.67 4.95
N THR A 28 -6.98 -0.59 4.76
CA THR A 28 -6.35 0.19 3.70
C THR A 28 -5.24 -0.62 3.07
N LEU A 29 -5.13 -0.54 1.74
CA LEU A 29 -4.09 -1.20 0.99
C LEU A 29 -3.14 -0.17 0.39
N TYR A 30 -1.86 -0.30 0.71
CA TYR A 30 -0.79 0.52 0.16
C TYR A 30 0.10 -0.28 -0.80
N ALA A 31 0.60 0.42 -1.81
CA ALA A 31 1.65 -0.04 -2.71
C ALA A 31 2.85 0.91 -2.63
N ILE A 32 4.06 0.36 -2.54
CA ILE A 32 5.31 1.13 -2.47
C ILE A 32 6.27 0.71 -3.58
N ASP A 33 6.74 1.68 -4.37
CA ASP A 33 7.88 1.53 -5.29
C ASP A 33 9.13 2.15 -4.63
N TRP A 34 9.92 1.31 -3.95
CA TRP A 34 11.14 1.76 -3.26
C TRP A 34 12.20 2.33 -4.21
N LYS A 35 12.21 1.92 -5.48
CA LYS A 35 13.23 2.36 -6.44
C LYS A 35 12.97 3.79 -6.88
N ARG A 36 11.69 4.16 -7.05
CA ARG A 36 11.27 5.46 -7.58
C ARG A 36 10.65 6.39 -6.54
N GLY A 37 10.42 5.90 -5.33
CA GLY A 37 9.74 6.63 -4.27
C GLY A 37 8.26 6.86 -4.53
N GLY A 38 7.65 6.01 -5.35
CA GLY A 38 6.22 6.06 -5.62
C GLY A 38 5.43 5.39 -4.49
N ARG A 39 4.22 5.88 -4.27
CA ARG A 39 3.24 5.32 -3.33
C ARG A 39 1.85 5.42 -3.94
N LEU A 40 1.00 4.42 -3.70
CA LEU A 40 -0.44 4.46 -3.97
C LEU A 40 -1.16 3.85 -2.78
N SER A 41 -2.38 4.33 -2.52
CA SER A 41 -3.29 3.74 -1.55
C SER A 41 -4.65 3.47 -2.19
N TRP A 42 -5.34 2.48 -1.65
CA TRP A 42 -6.77 2.26 -1.82
C TRP A 42 -7.36 2.07 -0.42
N GLU A 43 -8.47 2.74 -0.16
CA GLU A 43 -8.99 3.06 1.17
C GLU A 43 -10.51 2.88 1.18
N GLY A 44 -11.13 2.83 2.36
CA GLY A 44 -12.60 2.90 2.50
C GLY A 44 -13.30 1.61 2.94
N TRP A 45 -12.58 0.56 3.34
CA TRP A 45 -13.21 -0.73 3.66
C TRP A 45 -13.34 -0.96 5.17
N ASN A 46 -14.54 -1.35 5.61
CA ASN A 46 -14.78 -1.77 7.00
C ASN A 46 -14.76 -3.30 7.17
N GLN A 47 -14.68 -4.04 6.05
CA GLN A 47 -14.61 -5.50 6.00
C GLN A 47 -13.44 -5.92 5.11
N LEU A 48 -12.71 -6.94 5.53
CA LEU A 48 -11.55 -7.43 4.79
C LEU A 48 -11.99 -8.07 3.46
N GLU A 49 -13.12 -8.76 3.47
CA GLU A 49 -13.69 -9.47 2.33
C GLU A 49 -13.96 -8.54 1.15
N ASP A 50 -14.56 -7.38 1.42
CA ASP A 50 -14.84 -6.34 0.42
C ASP A 50 -13.54 -5.81 -0.21
N MET A 51 -12.53 -5.56 0.62
CA MET A 51 -11.21 -5.17 0.14
C MET A 51 -10.62 -6.26 -0.77
N LEU A 52 -10.70 -7.53 -0.38
CA LEU A 52 -10.12 -8.65 -1.13
C LEU A 52 -10.78 -8.87 -2.50
N GLN A 53 -12.07 -8.56 -2.64
CA GLN A 53 -12.81 -8.64 -3.90
C GLN A 53 -12.49 -7.47 -4.86
N PHE A 54 -12.00 -6.34 -4.34
CA PHE A 54 -11.68 -5.17 -5.14
C PHE A 54 -10.59 -5.45 -6.19
N HIS A 55 -10.79 -4.95 -7.41
CA HIS A 55 -9.88 -5.16 -8.53
C HIS A 55 -8.92 -3.99 -8.71
N ILE A 56 -7.66 -4.21 -8.36
CA ILE A 56 -6.62 -3.18 -8.35
C ILE A 56 -6.04 -3.00 -9.74
N PRO A 57 -5.99 -1.76 -10.27
CA PRO A 57 -5.36 -1.49 -11.55
C PRO A 57 -3.84 -1.66 -11.44
N ILE A 58 -3.28 -2.62 -12.17
CA ILE A 58 -1.84 -2.85 -12.30
C ILE A 58 -1.41 -2.40 -13.69
N LYS A 59 -0.72 -1.26 -13.78
CA LYS A 59 -0.16 -0.79 -15.06
C LYS A 59 1.01 -1.69 -15.47
N ARG A 60 0.85 -2.48 -16.54
CA ARG A 60 1.91 -3.42 -16.97
C ARG A 60 3.13 -2.76 -17.61
N LYS A 61 3.05 -1.59 -18.28
CA LYS A 61 4.23 -0.89 -18.88
C LYS A 61 3.98 0.62 -19.03
N ALA A 62 5.04 1.44 -18.99
CA ALA A 62 4.94 2.86 -19.39
C ALA A 62 4.53 2.96 -20.86
N GLY A 63 3.42 3.63 -21.14
CA GLY A 63 2.91 3.84 -22.49
C GLY A 63 2.10 2.67 -23.07
N GLY A 64 1.80 1.63 -22.28
CA GLY A 64 0.85 0.59 -22.70
C GLY A 64 -0.58 1.06 -22.50
N ARG A 65 -1.42 0.99 -23.55
CA ARG A 65 -2.86 1.32 -23.49
C ARG A 65 -3.69 0.30 -22.68
N LYS A 66 -3.16 -0.90 -22.44
CA LYS A 66 -3.87 -1.95 -21.70
C LYS A 66 -3.67 -1.80 -20.19
N SER A 67 -4.71 -1.38 -19.47
CA SER A 67 -4.80 -1.55 -18.01
C SER A 67 -5.25 -2.97 -17.71
N SER A 68 -4.42 -3.74 -17.00
CA SER A 68 -4.87 -5.00 -16.39
C SER A 68 -5.21 -4.71 -14.94
N SER A 69 -6.30 -5.24 -14.42
CA SER A 69 -6.55 -5.30 -12.98
C SER A 69 -6.27 -6.69 -12.45
N GLN A 70 -6.02 -6.80 -11.15
CA GLN A 70 -6.03 -8.08 -10.44
C GLN A 70 -6.79 -7.92 -9.13
N PRO A 71 -7.49 -8.97 -8.66
CA PRO A 71 -8.17 -8.93 -7.38
C PRO A 71 -7.15 -8.70 -6.26
N ALA A 72 -7.50 -7.86 -5.29
CA ALA A 72 -6.70 -7.58 -4.12
C ALA A 72 -6.37 -8.86 -3.33
N ALA A 73 -7.25 -9.86 -3.36
CA ALA A 73 -6.97 -11.20 -2.80
C ALA A 73 -5.65 -11.81 -3.31
N LYS A 74 -5.30 -11.60 -4.59
CA LYS A 74 -4.04 -12.09 -5.14
C LYS A 74 -2.83 -11.31 -4.60
N ILE A 75 -3.02 -10.03 -4.32
CA ILE A 75 -2.01 -9.13 -3.78
C ILE A 75 -1.81 -9.38 -2.27
N ALA A 76 -2.90 -9.58 -1.55
CA ALA A 76 -2.94 -9.83 -0.10
C ALA A 76 -2.06 -11.00 0.33
N LYS A 77 -1.98 -12.06 -0.49
CA LYS A 77 -1.09 -13.22 -0.29
C LYS A 77 0.39 -12.87 -0.16
N ARG A 78 0.80 -11.70 -0.66
CA ARG A 78 2.19 -11.21 -0.64
C ARG A 78 2.33 -9.87 0.08
N ALA A 79 1.25 -9.37 0.67
CA ALA A 79 1.26 -8.11 1.38
C ALA A 79 1.80 -8.31 2.80
N LEU A 80 2.45 -7.27 3.32
CA LEU A 80 2.72 -7.14 4.75
C LEU A 80 1.41 -6.74 5.43
N HIS A 81 0.99 -7.48 6.44
CA HIS A 81 -0.18 -7.14 7.23
C HIS A 81 0.28 -6.37 8.46
N LEU A 82 -0.24 -5.15 8.62
CA LEU A 82 0.02 -4.30 9.78
C LEU A 82 -1.30 -4.09 10.51
N HIS A 83 -1.32 -4.48 11.78
CA HIS A 83 -2.43 -4.20 12.68
C HIS A 83 -2.02 -3.00 13.53
N LEU A 84 -2.66 -1.86 13.28
CA LEU A 84 -2.27 -0.57 13.81
C LEU A 84 -3.37 -0.04 14.71
N ASN A 85 -3.00 0.50 15.87
CA ASN A 85 -3.91 1.35 16.62
C ASN A 85 -4.09 2.71 15.91
N GLU A 86 -4.97 3.56 16.45
CA GLU A 86 -5.27 4.86 15.86
C GLU A 86 -4.03 5.75 15.67
N ALA A 87 -3.19 5.90 16.70
CA ALA A 87 -1.99 6.73 16.63
C ALA A 87 -0.97 6.21 15.61
N GLN A 88 -0.78 4.89 15.53
CA GLN A 88 0.10 4.27 14.53
C GLN A 88 -0.44 4.42 13.11
N PHE A 89 -1.77 4.38 12.95
CA PHE A 89 -2.41 4.58 11.66
C PHE A 89 -2.26 6.03 11.17
N GLU A 90 -2.47 7.01 12.05
CA GLU A 90 -2.20 8.42 11.72
C GLU A 90 -0.74 8.66 11.33
N GLN A 91 0.22 8.01 12.01
CA GLN A 91 1.63 8.07 11.63
C GLN A 91 1.88 7.50 10.23
N LEU A 92 1.18 6.42 9.85
CA LEU A 92 1.25 5.86 8.50
C LEU A 92 0.72 6.85 7.45
N GLU A 93 -0.40 7.51 7.72
CA GLU A 93 -0.98 8.52 6.83
C GLU A 93 -0.03 9.71 6.66
N GLN A 94 0.51 10.26 7.75
CA GLN A 94 1.48 11.34 7.70
C GLN A 94 2.71 10.94 6.86
N LEU A 95 3.21 9.73 7.05
CA LEU A 95 4.33 9.19 6.28
C LEU A 95 4.02 9.01 4.79
N PHE A 96 2.75 8.73 4.46
CA PHE A 96 2.27 8.65 3.07
C PHE A 96 2.31 10.00 2.37
N TYR A 97 1.78 11.06 3.01
CA TYR A 97 1.68 12.40 2.44
C TYR A 97 3.01 13.17 2.44
N GLN A 98 3.95 12.85 3.33
CA GLN A 98 5.27 13.49 3.37
C GLN A 98 6.19 13.06 2.21
N PRO A 99 7.24 13.84 1.89
CA PRO A 99 8.25 13.46 0.91
C PRO A 99 8.79 12.04 1.17
N PHE A 100 8.98 11.27 0.09
CA PHE A 100 9.32 9.86 0.22
C PHE A 100 10.69 9.67 0.89
N SER A 101 10.67 9.06 2.08
CA SER A 101 11.89 8.69 2.81
C SER A 101 11.93 7.18 3.03
N LYS A 102 12.86 6.50 2.34
CA LYS A 102 13.06 5.05 2.49
C LYS A 102 13.33 4.66 3.93
N LYS A 103 14.14 5.46 4.64
CA LYS A 103 14.51 5.23 6.03
C LYS A 103 13.27 5.25 6.93
N ARG A 104 12.45 6.29 6.83
CA ARG A 104 11.23 6.44 7.66
C ARG A 104 10.22 5.33 7.40
N TRP A 105 10.00 4.97 6.14
CA TRP A 105 9.14 3.85 5.79
C TRP A 105 9.64 2.51 6.31
N ARG A 106 10.95 2.21 6.20
CA ARG A 106 11.51 0.97 6.75
C ARG A 106 11.41 0.92 8.27
N MET A 107 11.73 2.02 8.96
CA MET A 107 11.59 2.11 10.42
C MET A 107 10.14 1.89 10.84
N PHE A 108 9.18 2.56 10.20
CA PHE A 108 7.76 2.39 10.49
C PHE A 108 7.31 0.93 10.30
N ILE A 109 7.64 0.32 9.15
CA ILE A 109 7.28 -1.08 8.88
C ILE A 109 7.94 -2.00 9.92
N GLN A 110 9.22 -1.79 10.25
CA GLN A 110 9.93 -2.64 11.21
C GLN A 110 9.34 -2.53 12.62
N MET A 111 8.95 -1.34 13.06
CA MET A 111 8.33 -1.12 14.38
C MET A 111 6.94 -1.73 14.51
N ASN A 112 6.20 -1.84 13.41
CA ASN A 112 4.80 -2.30 13.40
C ASN A 112 4.62 -3.69 12.77
N ARG A 113 5.71 -4.35 12.39
CA ARG A 113 5.68 -5.72 11.91
C ARG A 113 5.62 -6.63 13.13
N ASN A 114 4.42 -7.02 13.50
CA ASN A 114 4.24 -8.13 14.43
C ASN A 114 4.82 -9.39 13.76
N LEU A 115 5.76 -10.06 14.43
CA LEU A 115 6.26 -11.37 14.02
C LEU A 115 5.17 -12.42 14.23
#